data_AF-A0A0K8Q981-F1
#
_entry.id   AF-A0A0K8Q981-F1
#
_cell.length_a   1.000
_cell.length_b   1.000
_cell.length_c   1.000
_cell.angle_alpha   90.00
_cell.angle_beta   90.00
_cell.angle_gamma   90.00
#
_symmetry.space_group_name_H-M   'P 1'
#
loop_
_entity.id
_entity.type
_entity.pdbx_description
1 polymer ?
#
loop_
_entity_poly.entity_id
_entity_poly.type
_entity_poly.pdbx_seq_one_letter_code
_entity_poly.pdbx_strand_id
1 'polypeptide(L)'
;MTSHTSEGTIPWPADLAAEFRSKGFWEDRALGSYVLESADRLPEKVAIVDGDVRLSYAELADRMDAAAERLLQLGLKADDRIMIQLPNGWQFTVLTLACFRAGIIP
;
A
#
# COMPACT_ATOMS: atom_id res chain seq x y z
N MET A 1 4.22 2.61 23.99
CA MET A 1 4.75 3.70 23.17
C MET A 1 4.86 3.15 21.76
N THR A 2 3.99 3.55 20.84
CA THR A 2 4.13 3.16 19.43
C THR A 2 5.34 3.89 18.88
N SER A 3 6.34 3.10 18.52
CA SER A 3 7.55 3.53 17.84
C SER A 3 7.17 3.97 16.42
N HIS A 4 7.47 5.23 16.06
CA HIS A 4 7.18 5.79 14.73
C HIS A 4 7.87 4.94 13.65
N THR A 5 7.25 4.77 12.47
CA THR A 5 7.78 3.92 11.38
C THR A 5 9.27 4.16 11.06
N SER A 6 9.77 5.39 11.23
CA SER A 6 11.16 5.74 10.94
C SER A 6 12.16 5.40 12.06
N GLU A 7 11.71 4.98 13.24
CA GLU A 7 12.61 4.62 14.34
C GLU A 7 13.43 3.37 13.97
N GLY A 8 14.74 3.42 14.19
CA GLY A 8 15.66 2.35 13.76
C GLY A 8 16.03 2.37 12.28
N THR A 9 15.58 3.38 11.52
CA THR A 9 16.02 3.61 10.14
C THR A 9 17.11 4.69 10.07
N ILE A 10 17.94 4.66 9.02
CA ILE A 10 18.89 5.73 8.71
C ILE A 10 18.30 6.55 7.56
N PRO A 11 17.84 7.79 7.78
CA PRO A 11 17.33 8.61 6.70
C PRO A 11 18.46 9.04 5.76
N TRP A 12 18.13 9.36 4.52
CA TRP A 12 19.07 10.01 3.62
C TRP A 12 19.48 11.40 4.16
N PRO A 13 20.71 11.86 3.86
CA PRO A 13 21.10 13.24 4.07
C PRO A 13 20.10 14.22 3.45
N ALA A 14 19.79 15.32 4.15
CA ALA A 14 18.71 16.22 3.77
C ALA A 14 18.92 16.90 2.40
N ASP A 15 20.18 17.20 2.07
CA ASP A 15 20.62 17.74 0.78
C ASP A 15 20.37 16.75 -0.37
N LEU A 16 20.76 15.49 -0.19
CA LEU A 16 20.55 14.43 -1.18
C LEU A 16 19.06 14.12 -1.36
N ALA A 17 18.30 14.09 -0.27
CA ALA A 17 16.85 13.92 -0.32
C ALA A 17 16.16 15.07 -1.06
N ALA A 18 16.64 16.30 -0.92
CA ALA A 18 16.14 17.46 -1.68
C ALA A 18 16.52 17.37 -3.17
N GLU A 19 17.73 16.88 -3.49
CA GLU A 19 18.16 16.64 -4.86
C GLU A 19 17.29 15.59 -5.57
N PHE A 20 16.97 14.48 -4.91
CA PHE A 20 16.12 13.44 -5.51
C PHE A 20 14.68 13.92 -5.76
N ARG A 21 14.14 14.75 -4.87
CA ARG A 21 12.85 15.40 -5.09
C ARG A 21 12.89 16.37 -6.26
N SER A 22 13.91 17.23 -6.33
CA SER A 22 14.02 18.23 -7.41
C SER A 22 14.21 17.59 -8.79
N LYS A 23 14.85 16.42 -8.85
CA LYS A 23 14.99 15.61 -10.06
C LYS A 23 13.74 14.78 -10.40
N GLY A 24 12.72 14.78 -9.53
CA GLY A 24 11.49 14.00 -9.71
C GLY A 24 11.67 12.50 -9.50
N PHE A 25 12.79 12.07 -8.89
CA PHE A 25 12.97 10.66 -8.53
C PHE A 25 12.10 10.26 -7.34
N TRP A 26 11.90 11.20 -6.41
CA TRP A 26 11.00 11.06 -5.26
C TRP A 26 9.85 12.05 -5.38
N GLU A 27 8.64 11.53 -5.59
CA GLU A 27 7.44 12.33 -5.79
C GLU A 27 6.65 12.59 -4.49
N ASP A 28 7.20 12.19 -3.33
CA ASP A 28 6.53 12.22 -2.02
C ASP A 28 5.12 11.58 -2.05
N ARG A 29 4.97 10.57 -2.91
CA ARG A 29 3.71 9.91 -3.19
C ARG A 29 3.65 8.53 -2.54
N ALA A 30 2.57 8.28 -1.80
CA ALA A 30 2.37 7.00 -1.13
C ALA A 30 2.19 5.86 -2.14
N LEU A 31 2.86 4.73 -1.93
CA LEU A 31 2.86 3.60 -2.87
C LEU A 31 1.45 3.05 -3.16
N GLY A 32 0.56 3.01 -2.16
CA GLY A 32 -0.83 2.56 -2.37
C GLY A 32 -1.66 3.47 -3.28
N SER A 33 -1.29 4.75 -3.43
CA SER A 33 -2.07 5.73 -4.22
C SER A 33 -2.05 5.44 -5.73
N TYR A 34 -1.06 4.72 -6.25
CA TYR A 34 -0.98 4.36 -7.67
C TYR A 34 -2.13 3.44 -8.11
N VAL A 35 -2.60 2.58 -7.20
CA VAL A 35 -3.73 1.69 -7.47
C VAL A 35 -5.03 2.49 -7.49
N LEU A 36 -5.23 3.39 -6.52
CA LEU A 36 -6.41 4.27 -6.44
C LEU A 36 -6.55 5.14 -7.69
N GLU A 37 -5.47 5.82 -8.12
CA GLU A 37 -5.53 6.62 -9.35
C GLU A 37 -5.79 5.78 -10.60
N SER A 38 -5.31 4.54 -10.61
CA SER A 38 -5.61 3.63 -11.73
C SER A 38 -7.07 3.17 -11.70
N ALA A 39 -7.66 2.99 -10.52
CA ALA A 39 -9.09 2.71 -10.35
C ALA A 39 -9.96 3.88 -10.80
N ASP A 40 -9.57 5.12 -10.49
CA ASP A 40 -10.27 6.32 -10.95
C ASP A 40 -10.19 6.48 -12.49
N ARG A 41 -9.02 6.21 -13.07
CA ARG A 41 -8.76 6.44 -14.50
C ARG A 41 -9.25 5.30 -15.40
N LEU A 42 -9.14 4.06 -14.94
CA LEU A 42 -9.37 2.84 -15.72
C LEU A 42 -10.10 1.76 -14.88
N PRO A 43 -11.29 2.05 -14.34
CA PRO A 43 -11.95 1.20 -13.33
C PRO A 43 -12.15 -0.23 -13.80
N GLU A 44 -12.62 -0.42 -15.04
CA GLU A 44 -12.94 -1.73 -15.61
C GLU A 44 -11.72 -2.49 -16.16
N LYS A 45 -10.53 -1.87 -16.19
CA LYS A 45 -9.34 -2.55 -16.70
C LYS A 45 -8.88 -3.60 -15.69
N VAL A 46 -8.63 -4.81 -16.16
CA VAL A 46 -8.11 -5.91 -15.32
C VAL A 46 -6.73 -5.53 -14.78
N ALA A 47 -6.61 -5.55 -13.45
CA ALA A 47 -5.39 -5.30 -12.69
C ALA A 47 -4.70 -6.59 -12.24
N ILE A 48 -5.48 -7.59 -11.83
CA ILE A 48 -4.98 -8.89 -11.34
C ILE A 48 -5.66 -10.04 -12.07
N VAL A 49 -4.87 -11.06 -12.43
CA VAL A 49 -5.34 -12.37 -12.89
C VAL A 49 -4.69 -13.43 -12.03
N ASP A 50 -5.52 -14.27 -11.40
CA ASP A 50 -5.10 -15.38 -10.53
C ASP A 50 -6.01 -16.60 -10.78
N GLY A 51 -5.57 -17.47 -11.69
CA GLY A 51 -6.40 -18.57 -12.20
C GLY A 51 -7.68 -18.05 -12.88
N ASP A 52 -8.83 -18.45 -12.34
CA ASP A 52 -10.13 -17.97 -12.81
C ASP A 52 -10.52 -16.60 -12.27
N VAL A 53 -9.84 -16.13 -11.22
CA VAL A 53 -10.10 -14.81 -10.62
C VAL A 53 -9.51 -13.73 -11.52
N ARG A 54 -10.34 -12.74 -11.86
CA ARG A 54 -9.96 -11.51 -12.53
C ARG A 54 -10.49 -10.37 -11.68
N LEU A 55 -9.62 -9.44 -11.29
CA LEU A 55 -9.99 -8.23 -10.58
C LEU A 55 -9.71 -7.04 -11.46
N SER A 56 -10.71 -6.20 -11.70
CA SER A 56 -10.54 -4.87 -12.25
C SER A 56 -9.81 -3.95 -11.25
N TYR A 57 -9.34 -2.78 -11.69
CA TYR A 57 -8.76 -1.80 -10.77
C TYR A 57 -9.78 -1.31 -9.73
N ALA A 58 -11.03 -1.12 -10.11
CA ALA A 58 -12.10 -0.76 -9.17
C ALA A 58 -12.33 -1.88 -8.13
N GLU A 59 -12.44 -3.13 -8.59
CA GLU A 59 -12.62 -4.29 -7.71
C GLU A 59 -11.44 -4.54 -6.76
N LEU A 60 -10.23 -4.21 -7.20
CA LEU A 60 -9.02 -4.26 -6.37
C LEU A 60 -9.04 -3.16 -5.31
N ALA A 61 -9.40 -1.93 -5.69
CA ALA A 61 -9.51 -0.81 -4.75
C ALA A 61 -10.58 -1.06 -3.67
N ASP A 62 -11.75 -1.57 -4.06
CA ASP A 62 -12.82 -1.92 -3.11
C ASP A 62 -12.36 -2.98 -2.10
N ARG A 63 -11.67 -4.01 -2.57
CA ARG A 63 -11.12 -5.08 -1.70
C ARG A 63 -10.02 -4.56 -0.78
N MET A 64 -9.16 -3.68 -1.29
CA MET A 64 -8.12 -2.99 -0.51
C MET A 64 -8.75 -2.18 0.62
N ASP A 65 -9.75 -1.35 0.32
CA ASP A 65 -10.41 -0.48 1.31
C ASP A 65 -11.18 -1.31 2.36
N ALA A 66 -11.92 -2.33 1.94
CA ALA A 66 -12.62 -3.22 2.87
C ALA A 66 -11.67 -3.97 3.80
N ALA A 67 -10.53 -4.45 3.28
CA ALA A 67 -9.51 -5.11 4.10
C ALA A 67 -8.83 -4.13 5.05
N ALA A 68 -8.55 -2.89 4.60
CA ALA A 68 -7.95 -1.85 5.44
C ALA A 68 -8.87 -1.50 6.62
N GLU A 69 -10.17 -1.29 6.35
CA GLU A 69 -11.16 -1.06 7.39
C GLU A 69 -11.19 -2.23 8.38
N ARG A 70 -11.14 -3.47 7.89
CA ARG A 70 -11.14 -4.64 8.76
C ARG A 70 -9.92 -4.73 9.65
N LEU A 71 -8.72 -4.41 9.15
CA LEU A 71 -7.49 -4.36 9.95
C LEU A 71 -7.62 -3.35 11.09
N LEU A 72 -8.14 -2.15 10.81
CA LEU A 72 -8.37 -1.12 11.81
C LEU A 72 -9.42 -1.56 12.86
N GLN A 73 -10.49 -2.24 12.44
CA GLN A 73 -11.49 -2.80 13.35
C GLN A 73 -10.93 -3.92 14.25
N LEU A 74 -9.89 -4.63 13.81
CA LEU A 74 -9.16 -5.61 14.63
C LEU A 74 -8.23 -4.94 15.67
N GLY A 75 -8.13 -3.61 15.66
CA GLY A 75 -7.37 -2.83 16.63
C GLY A 75 -5.96 -2.46 16.16
N LEU A 76 -5.59 -2.81 14.93
CA LEU A 76 -4.35 -2.34 14.31
C LEU A 76 -4.43 -0.84 14.03
N LYS A 77 -3.29 -0.19 14.05
CA LYS A 77 -3.14 1.26 13.89
C LYS A 77 -2.00 1.56 12.91
N ALA A 78 -1.97 2.80 12.44
CA ALA A 78 -0.80 3.29 11.71
C ALA A 78 0.48 3.10 12.54
N ASP A 79 1.60 2.80 11.87
CA ASP A 79 2.89 2.40 12.44
C ASP A 79 2.93 0.99 13.08
N ASP A 80 1.82 0.26 13.17
CA ASP A 80 1.87 -1.16 13.52
C ASP A 80 2.58 -1.96 12.42
N ARG A 81 3.29 -3.01 12.83
CA ARG A 81 3.99 -3.93 11.94
C ARG A 81 3.30 -5.28 11.96
N ILE A 82 3.07 -5.86 10.80
CA ILE A 82 2.55 -7.22 10.68
C ILE A 82 3.48 -8.07 9.81
N MET A 83 3.46 -9.39 10.00
CA MET A 83 4.16 -10.32 9.12
C MET A 83 3.17 -10.87 8.10
N ILE A 84 3.41 -10.67 6.81
CA ILE A 84 2.62 -11.30 5.75
C ILE A 84 3.36 -12.55 5.22
N GLN A 85 2.79 -13.72 5.47
CA GLN A 85 3.24 -14.98 4.88
C GLN A 85 2.10 -15.61 4.08
N LEU A 86 2.05 -15.32 2.79
CA LEU A 86 1.03 -15.84 1.86
C LEU A 86 1.72 -16.31 0.56
N PRO A 87 1.14 -17.29 -0.16
CA PRO A 87 1.62 -17.68 -1.48
C PRO A 87 1.35 -16.58 -2.53
N ASN A 88 1.83 -16.79 -3.76
CA ASN A 88 1.46 -15.96 -4.89
C ASN A 88 -0.04 -16.10 -5.17
N GLY A 89 -0.81 -15.06 -4.84
CA GLY A 89 -2.24 -14.98 -5.09
C GLY A 89 -2.77 -13.56 -4.90
N TRP A 90 -3.98 -13.30 -5.38
CA TRP A 90 -4.59 -11.96 -5.31
C TRP A 90 -4.74 -11.45 -3.86
N GLN A 91 -4.88 -12.36 -2.89
CA GLN A 91 -5.01 -12.04 -1.46
C GLN A 91 -3.74 -11.37 -0.90
N PHE A 92 -2.54 -11.80 -1.33
CA PHE A 92 -1.28 -11.16 -0.92
C PHE A 92 -1.27 -9.69 -1.36
N THR A 93 -1.69 -9.43 -2.60
CA THR A 93 -1.73 -8.08 -3.16
C THR A 93 -2.74 -7.21 -2.42
N VAL A 94 -3.97 -7.72 -2.21
CA VAL A 94 -5.01 -7.01 -1.46
C VAL A 94 -4.57 -6.69 -0.04
N LEU A 95 -4.02 -7.65 0.70
CA LEU A 95 -3.61 -7.44 2.09
C LEU A 95 -2.46 -6.44 2.21
N THR A 96 -1.47 -6.52 1.32
CA THR A 96 -0.33 -5.58 1.30
C THR A 96 -0.81 -4.15 1.00
N LEU A 97 -1.67 -3.98 -0.01
CA LEU A 97 -2.24 -2.68 -0.34
C LEU A 97 -3.14 -2.14 0.78
N ALA A 98 -3.90 -3.01 1.45
CA ALA A 98 -4.71 -2.65 2.61
C ALA A 98 -3.84 -2.15 3.78
N CYS A 99 -2.66 -2.74 3.98
CA CYS A 99 -1.70 -2.23 4.97
C CYS A 99 -1.24 -0.82 4.62
N PHE A 100 -0.81 -0.59 3.38
CA PHE A 100 -0.43 0.76 2.92
C PHE A 100 -1.58 1.76 3.05
N ARG A 101 -2.81 1.33 2.77
CA ARG A 101 -4.02 2.15 2.90
C ARG A 101 -4.30 2.54 4.35
N ALA A 102 -4.04 1.65 5.31
CA ALA A 102 -4.23 1.85 6.74
C ALA A 102 -3.01 2.47 7.46
N GLY A 103 -1.89 2.68 6.76
CA GLY A 103 -0.62 3.11 7.37
C GLY A 103 0.08 2.02 8.21
N ILE A 104 -0.28 0.76 7.99
CA ILE A 104 0.33 -0.41 8.62
C ILE A 104 1.52 -0.85 7.75
N ILE A 105 2.60 -1.29 8.39
CA ILE A 105 3.81 -1.77 7.72
C ILE A 105 3.72 -3.30 7.56
N PRO A 106 3.58 -3.82 6.34
CA PRO A 106 3.53 -5.25 6.06
C PRO A 106 4.91 -5.94 6.05
#